data_AF-A0A183HN00-F1
#
_entry.id   AF-A0A183HN00-F1
#
_cell.length_a   1.000
_cell.length_b   1.000
_cell.length_c   1.000
_cell.angle_alpha   90.00
_cell.angle_beta   90.00
_cell.angle_gamma   90.00
#
_symmetry.space_group_name_H-M   'P 1'
#
loop_
_entity.id
_entity.type
_entity.pdbx_description
1 polymer ?
#
loop_
_entity_poly.entity_id
_entity_poly.type
_entity_poly.pdbx_seq_one_letter_code
_entity_poly.pdbx_strand_id
1 'polypeptide(L)'
;MDASAFVKTAKTWQNVPEHHACITTFPTFLKREINDEIVTVVKFHTDACEGQKNEINFLEHVQLILDAYYPIRGHLSISIISPKGLLSMNLISMSTRTQLLSVRRKDRSSDGFRHWPFMSVHTWGENPRGIWQLHVEDKVNRPNF
;
A
#
# COMPACT_ATOMS: atom_id res chain seq x y z
N MET A 1 -7.31 -9.60 -20.59
CA MET A 1 -6.24 -8.99 -21.43
C MET A 1 -6.80 -8.82 -22.83
N ASP A 2 -6.48 -7.71 -23.50
CA ASP A 2 -6.90 -7.44 -24.88
C ASP A 2 -5.66 -7.15 -25.74
N ALA A 3 -5.27 -8.13 -26.55
CA ALA A 3 -4.08 -8.04 -27.39
C ALA A 3 -4.19 -6.96 -28.48
N SER A 4 -5.39 -6.77 -29.04
CA SER A 4 -5.63 -5.79 -30.09
C SER A 4 -5.50 -4.37 -29.55
N ALA A 5 -6.10 -4.11 -28.37
CA ALA A 5 -6.00 -2.83 -27.70
C ALA A 5 -4.55 -2.49 -27.33
N PHE A 6 -3.76 -3.45 -26.83
CA PHE A 6 -2.35 -3.22 -26.52
C PHE A 6 -1.53 -2.80 -27.74
N VAL A 7 -1.63 -3.53 -28.86
CA VAL A 7 -0.88 -3.21 -30.08
C VAL A 7 -1.30 -1.84 -30.65
N LYS A 8 -2.59 -1.52 -30.59
CA LYS A 8 -3.10 -0.23 -31.04
C LYS A 8 -2.54 0.92 -30.21
N THR A 9 -2.56 0.80 -28.88
CA THR A 9 -2.04 1.83 -27.96
C THR A 9 -0.52 1.96 -28.07
N ALA A 10 0.22 0.86 -28.20
CA ALA A 10 1.68 0.86 -28.30
C ALA A 10 2.22 1.68 -29.49
N LYS A 11 1.47 1.76 -30.60
CA LYS A 11 1.88 2.53 -31.79
C LYS A 11 1.98 4.04 -31.54
N THR A 12 1.21 4.56 -30.59
CA THR A 12 1.16 6.00 -30.26
C THR A 12 1.62 6.29 -28.84
N TRP A 13 2.14 5.27 -28.14
CA TRP A 13 2.58 5.40 -26.76
C TRP A 13 3.81 6.31 -26.69
N GLN A 14 3.76 7.31 -25.82
CA GLN A 14 4.91 8.11 -25.47
C GLN A 14 5.60 7.47 -24.26
N ASN A 15 6.91 7.32 -24.34
CA ASN A 15 7.68 6.77 -23.23
C ASN A 15 7.49 7.63 -21.98
N VAL A 16 7.33 6.94 -20.85
CA VAL A 16 7.26 7.58 -19.54
C VAL A 16 8.63 8.17 -19.16
N PRO A 17 8.68 9.15 -18.24
CA PRO A 17 9.93 9.64 -17.67
C PRO A 17 10.77 8.54 -16.99
N GLU A 18 11.99 8.88 -16.59
CA GLU A 18 12.85 7.97 -15.84
C GLU A 18 12.15 7.49 -14.55
N HIS A 19 12.30 6.19 -14.27
CA HIS A 19 11.77 5.59 -13.06
C HIS A 19 12.56 6.08 -11.84
N HIS A 20 11.85 6.56 -10.83
CA HIS A 20 12.42 6.98 -9.54
C HIS A 20 11.92 6.09 -8.40
N ALA A 21 12.71 5.98 -7.34
CA ALA A 21 12.32 5.33 -6.10
C ALA A 21 12.50 6.29 -4.91
N CYS A 22 11.41 6.55 -4.20
CA CYS A 22 11.42 7.30 -2.94
C CYS A 22 11.17 6.34 -1.77
N ILE A 23 12.06 6.35 -0.77
CA ILE A 23 11.96 5.49 0.42
C ILE A 23 11.68 6.39 1.62
N THR A 24 10.52 6.22 2.23
CA THR A 24 10.19 6.87 3.50
C THR A 24 10.37 5.86 4.64
N THR A 25 11.39 6.07 5.46
CA THR A 25 11.60 5.30 6.69
C THR A 25 11.08 6.07 7.90
N PHE A 26 10.42 5.37 8.82
CA PHE A 26 9.94 5.96 10.07
C PHE A 26 10.84 5.50 11.23
N PRO A 27 11.94 6.22 11.55
CA PRO A 27 12.92 5.76 12.54
C PRO A 27 12.33 5.67 13.96
N THR A 28 11.44 6.59 14.32
CA THR A 28 10.64 6.54 15.56
C THR A 28 9.24 6.00 15.26
N PHE A 29 9.16 4.70 14.98
CA PHE A 29 7.88 4.02 14.82
C PHE A 29 7.42 3.45 16.17
N LEU A 30 6.44 4.09 16.79
CA LEU A 30 5.83 3.56 18.00
C LEU A 30 5.08 2.26 17.64
N LYS A 31 5.43 1.17 18.31
CA LYS A 31 4.73 -0.11 18.15
C LYS A 31 3.24 0.07 18.46
N ARG A 32 2.40 -0.70 17.76
CA ARG A 32 0.96 -0.79 18.00
C ARG A 32 0.61 -2.23 18.25
N GLU A 33 -0.22 -2.46 19.25
CA GLU A 33 -0.78 -3.79 19.48
C GLU A 33 -1.81 -4.09 18.39
N ILE A 34 -1.83 -5.35 17.94
CA ILE A 34 -2.85 -5.86 17.04
C ILE A 34 -3.95 -6.44 17.91
N ASN A 35 -5.10 -5.78 17.91
CA ASN A 35 -6.28 -6.18 18.67
C ASN A 35 -7.20 -7.08 17.81
N ASP A 36 -7.95 -7.98 18.45
CA ASP A 36 -8.86 -8.95 17.83
C ASP A 36 -10.29 -8.43 17.62
N GLU A 37 -10.65 -7.32 18.26
CA GLU A 37 -11.96 -6.65 18.18
C GLU A 37 -11.93 -5.43 17.23
N ILE A 38 -10.84 -4.65 17.27
CA ILE A 38 -10.74 -3.35 16.58
C ILE A 38 -9.58 -3.36 15.57
N VAL A 39 -9.83 -2.72 14.42
CA VAL A 39 -8.78 -2.49 13.41
C VAL A 39 -7.66 -1.63 13.97
N THR A 40 -6.44 -2.14 13.95
CA THR A 40 -5.25 -1.35 14.27
C THR A 40 -4.91 -0.45 13.08
N VAL A 41 -5.06 0.87 13.26
CA VAL A 41 -4.77 1.88 12.24
C VAL A 41 -3.49 2.62 12.56
N VAL A 42 -2.54 2.61 11.60
CA VAL A 42 -1.33 3.41 11.66
C VAL A 42 -1.34 4.45 10.54
N LYS A 43 -1.25 5.73 10.92
CA LYS A 43 -1.16 6.83 9.97
C LYS A 43 0.29 7.27 9.84
N PHE A 44 0.75 7.48 8.62
CA PHE A 44 2.09 7.97 8.34
C PHE A 44 2.09 8.92 7.15
N HIS A 45 2.96 9.92 7.22
CA HIS A 45 3.06 10.97 6.20
C HIS A 45 4.29 10.74 5.32
N THR A 46 4.16 10.97 4.02
CA THR A 46 5.28 11.07 3.08
C THR A 46 5.12 12.32 2.23
N ASP A 47 6.22 13.03 1.99
CA ASP A 47 6.33 14.11 1.01
C ASP A 47 6.70 13.58 -0.39
N ALA A 48 6.85 12.27 -0.54
CA ALA A 48 7.29 11.62 -1.76
C ALA A 48 8.60 12.17 -2.33
N CYS A 49 9.54 12.53 -1.43
CA CYS A 49 10.84 13.07 -1.77
C CYS A 49 10.75 14.40 -2.56
N GLU A 50 9.75 15.24 -2.23
CA GLU A 50 9.52 16.53 -2.85
C GLU A 50 10.79 17.40 -2.89
N GLY A 51 11.09 17.95 -4.07
CA GLY A 51 12.27 18.78 -4.32
C GLY A 51 13.59 18.02 -4.48
N GLN A 52 13.56 16.68 -4.40
CA GLN A 52 14.75 15.84 -4.57
C GLN A 52 14.80 15.19 -5.96
N LYS A 53 15.96 14.61 -6.31
CA LYS A 53 16.14 13.93 -7.61
C LYS A 53 15.21 12.74 -7.82
N ASN A 54 14.77 12.09 -6.74
CA ASN A 54 13.90 10.92 -6.74
C ASN A 54 12.46 11.27 -6.33
N GLU A 55 12.03 12.52 -6.56
CA GLU A 55 10.65 12.95 -6.35
C GLU A 55 9.69 12.08 -7.15
N ILE A 56 8.61 11.64 -6.50
CA ILE A 56 7.52 10.88 -7.14
C ILE A 56 6.27 11.75 -7.22
N ASN A 57 5.84 12.02 -8.46
CA ASN A 57 4.62 12.78 -8.74
C ASN A 57 3.40 11.89 -9.03
N PHE A 58 3.64 10.68 -9.55
CA PHE A 58 2.62 9.68 -9.84
C PHE A 58 3.20 8.29 -9.57
N LEU A 59 2.42 7.44 -8.91
CA LEU A 59 2.84 6.08 -8.56
C LEU A 59 2.81 5.13 -9.74
N GLU A 60 3.69 4.13 -9.70
CA GLU A 60 3.60 2.91 -10.50
C GLU A 60 3.40 1.72 -9.56
N HIS A 61 4.34 1.53 -8.64
CA HIS A 61 4.31 0.51 -7.61
C HIS A 61 4.42 1.15 -6.23
N VAL A 62 3.75 0.57 -5.24
CA VAL A 62 3.95 0.89 -3.82
C VAL A 62 4.42 -0.36 -3.08
N GLN A 63 5.42 -0.20 -2.22
CA GLN A 63 5.88 -1.25 -1.32
C GLN A 63 5.71 -0.84 0.14
N LEU A 64 5.07 -1.70 0.93
CA LEU A 64 5.00 -1.60 2.38
C LEU A 64 5.89 -2.67 2.98
N ILE A 65 7.01 -2.23 3.58
CA ILE A 65 7.94 -3.09 4.30
C ILE A 65 7.62 -2.96 5.79
N LEU A 66 7.30 -4.08 6.45
CA LEU A 66 6.92 -4.06 7.87
C LEU A 66 7.42 -5.27 8.65
N ASP A 67 7.52 -5.07 9.96
CA ASP A 67 7.61 -6.13 10.96
C ASP A 67 6.25 -6.25 11.68
N ALA A 68 5.67 -7.44 11.68
CA ALA A 68 4.44 -7.74 12.41
C ALA A 68 4.58 -9.08 13.14
N TYR A 69 4.38 -9.05 14.45
CA TYR A 69 4.44 -10.22 15.30
C TYR A 69 3.01 -10.64 15.63
N TYR A 70 2.67 -11.91 15.37
CA TYR A 70 1.33 -12.40 15.63
C TYR A 70 1.33 -13.92 15.81
N PRO A 71 0.55 -14.48 16.76
CA PRO A 71 0.60 -15.92 17.07
C PRO A 71 0.21 -16.83 15.90
N ILE A 72 -0.72 -16.38 15.05
CA ILE A 72 -1.21 -17.14 13.91
C ILE A 72 -1.31 -16.21 12.70
N ARG A 73 -0.24 -16.15 11.90
CA ARG A 73 -0.07 -15.20 10.81
C ARG A 73 -1.21 -15.22 9.78
N GLY A 74 -1.82 -16.37 9.52
CA GLY A 74 -2.92 -16.49 8.58
C GLY A 74 -4.20 -15.76 8.96
N HIS A 75 -4.33 -15.34 10.22
CA HIS A 75 -5.48 -14.57 10.70
C HIS A 75 -5.42 -13.09 10.32
N LEU A 76 -4.23 -12.58 10.02
CA LEU A 76 -4.04 -11.18 9.68
C LEU A 76 -4.60 -10.85 8.29
N SER A 77 -5.31 -9.73 8.23
CA SER A 77 -5.64 -9.03 7.00
C SER A 77 -4.97 -7.65 7.04
N ILE A 78 -4.18 -7.33 6.01
CA ILE A 78 -3.43 -6.07 5.93
C ILE A 78 -3.92 -5.29 4.72
N SER A 79 -4.24 -4.02 4.92
CA SER A 79 -4.60 -3.10 3.85
C SER A 79 -3.91 -1.75 4.02
N ILE A 80 -3.61 -1.09 2.91
CA ILE A 80 -3.17 0.30 2.89
C ILE A 80 -4.20 1.18 2.21
N ILE A 81 -4.27 2.44 2.63
CA ILE A 81 -5.14 3.46 2.04
C ILE A 81 -4.26 4.61 1.59
N SER A 82 -4.33 4.95 0.30
CA SER A 82 -3.59 6.07 -0.27
C SER A 82 -4.12 7.43 0.24
N PRO A 83 -3.29 8.48 0.24
CA PRO A 83 -3.72 9.83 0.54
C PRO A 83 -4.85 10.25 -0.39
N LYS A 84 -5.74 11.12 0.10
CA LYS A 84 -6.64 11.85 -0.77
C LYS A 84 -5.81 12.88 -1.54
N GLY A 85 -5.44 12.56 -2.76
CA GLY A 85 -4.74 13.48 -3.64
C GLY A 85 -5.70 14.48 -4.30
N LEU A 86 -5.17 15.60 -4.77
CA LEU A 86 -5.82 16.40 -5.81
C LEU A 86 -5.27 15.88 -7.15
N LEU A 87 -6.12 15.26 -7.98
CA LEU A 87 -5.72 14.76 -9.32
C LEU A 87 -5.58 15.91 -10.34
N SER A 88 -6.04 17.10 -9.99
CA SER A 88 -5.90 18.36 -10.71
C SER A 88 -6.44 19.48 -9.83
N MET A 89 -6.18 20.75 -10.17
CA MET A 89 -6.44 21.95 -9.37
C MET A 89 -7.92 22.17 -8.93
N ASN A 90 -8.85 21.26 -9.25
CA ASN A 90 -10.25 21.23 -8.77
C ASN A 90 -10.86 19.80 -8.68
N LEU A 91 -10.05 18.72 -8.72
CA LEU A 91 -10.52 17.32 -8.67
C LEU A 91 -9.92 16.59 -7.46
N ILE A 92 -10.79 16.22 -6.52
CA ILE A 92 -10.43 15.37 -5.38
C ILE A 92 -10.32 13.93 -5.88
N SER A 93 -9.13 13.33 -5.80
CA SER A 93 -8.98 11.88 -5.91
C SER A 93 -9.57 11.22 -4.68
N MET A 94 -10.40 10.20 -4.90
CA MET A 94 -10.77 9.31 -3.81
C MET A 94 -9.54 8.52 -3.38
N SER A 95 -9.38 8.29 -2.08
CA SER A 95 -8.37 7.36 -1.57
C SER A 95 -8.66 5.95 -2.08
N THR A 96 -7.62 5.26 -2.52
CA THR A 96 -7.69 3.86 -2.92
C THR A 96 -7.32 2.96 -1.75
N ARG A 97 -8.24 2.06 -1.37
CA ARG A 97 -7.97 1.01 -0.38
C ARG A 97 -7.44 -0.23 -1.10
N THR A 98 -6.27 -0.66 -0.71
CA THR A 98 -5.55 -1.80 -1.30
C THR A 98 -5.36 -2.89 -0.26
N GLN A 99 -5.88 -4.09 -0.50
CA GLN A 99 -5.61 -5.25 0.34
C GLN A 99 -4.28 -5.87 -0.07
N LEU A 100 -3.31 -5.85 0.84
CA LEU A 100 -1.96 -6.39 0.64
C LEU A 100 -1.84 -7.84 1.12
N LEU A 101 -2.66 -8.19 2.12
CA LEU A 101 -2.73 -9.54 2.66
C LEU A 101 -4.19 -9.87 2.96
N SER A 102 -4.68 -10.94 2.38
CA SER A 102 -5.95 -11.55 2.76
C SER A 102 -5.72 -12.66 3.79
N VAL A 103 -6.80 -13.01 4.49
CA VAL A 103 -6.81 -14.13 5.45
C VAL A 103 -6.43 -15.41 4.73
N ARG A 104 -5.54 -16.19 5.35
CA ARG A 104 -5.09 -17.49 4.83
C ARG A 104 -5.33 -18.56 5.88
N ARG A 105 -6.52 -19.18 5.82
CA ARG A 105 -7.00 -20.18 6.81
C ARG A 105 -6.03 -21.32 7.12
N LYS A 106 -5.14 -21.67 6.17
CA LYS A 106 -4.15 -22.75 6.32
C LYS A 106 -2.80 -22.28 6.90
N ASP A 107 -2.56 -20.97 6.98
CA ASP A 107 -1.31 -20.45 7.53
C ASP A 107 -1.41 -20.32 9.06
N ARG A 108 -0.87 -21.33 9.75
CA ARG A 108 -0.82 -21.36 11.22
C ARG A 108 0.53 -20.95 11.82
N SER A 109 1.42 -20.36 11.01
CA SER A 109 2.76 -19.96 11.47
C SER A 109 2.69 -18.84 12.49
N SER A 110 3.53 -18.92 13.51
CA SER A 110 3.77 -17.89 14.52
C SER A 110 4.94 -16.96 14.18
N ASP A 111 5.57 -17.11 13.01
CA ASP A 111 6.76 -16.34 12.64
C ASP A 111 6.46 -14.86 12.36
N GLY A 112 5.17 -14.56 12.13
CA GLY A 112 4.73 -13.23 11.71
C GLY A 112 5.35 -12.82 10.37
N PHE A 113 5.53 -11.52 10.20
CA PHE A 113 6.26 -10.90 9.11
C PHE A 113 7.50 -10.20 9.65
N ARG A 114 8.65 -10.47 9.03
CA ARG A 114 9.93 -9.83 9.37
C ARG A 114 10.45 -9.15 8.13
N HIS A 115 10.52 -7.82 8.16
CA HIS A 115 10.96 -6.98 7.05
C HIS A 115 10.34 -7.37 5.70
N TRP A 116 9.04 -7.70 5.69
CA TRP A 116 8.37 -8.30 4.53
C TRP A 116 7.85 -7.23 3.57
N PRO A 117 8.24 -7.25 2.27
CA PRO A 117 7.85 -6.22 1.30
C PRO A 117 6.54 -6.57 0.59
N PHE A 118 5.40 -6.15 1.13
CA PHE A 118 4.14 -6.22 0.41
C PHE A 118 4.12 -5.20 -0.73
N MET A 119 3.61 -5.56 -1.92
CA MET A 119 3.60 -4.68 -3.09
C MET A 119 2.20 -4.59 -3.72
N SER A 120 1.87 -3.44 -4.30
CA SER A 120 0.68 -3.28 -5.13
C SER A 120 0.87 -2.27 -6.26
N VAL A 121 0.01 -2.39 -7.29
CA VAL A 121 -0.16 -1.47 -8.43
C VAL A 121 -1.53 -0.79 -8.44
N HIS A 122 -2.36 -0.97 -7.41
CA HIS A 122 -3.73 -0.44 -7.39
C HIS A 122 -3.81 1.10 -7.40
N THR A 123 -2.73 1.77 -7.03
CA THR A 123 -2.62 3.23 -6.91
C THR A 123 -1.87 3.85 -8.10
N TRP A 124 -1.73 3.11 -9.21
CA TRP A 124 -1.02 3.58 -10.40
C TRP A 124 -1.58 4.92 -10.90
N GLY A 125 -0.71 5.92 -11.06
CA GLY A 125 -1.05 7.26 -11.49
C GLY A 125 -1.44 8.22 -10.36
N GLU A 126 -1.62 7.75 -9.12
CA GLU A 126 -1.94 8.63 -7.99
C GLU A 126 -0.72 9.42 -7.50
N ASN A 127 -0.94 10.64 -7.03
CA ASN A 127 0.08 11.39 -6.30
C ASN A 127 0.22 10.81 -4.87
N PRO A 128 1.41 10.32 -4.47
CA PRO A 128 1.60 9.64 -3.19
C PRO A 128 1.75 10.56 -1.98
N ARG A 129 1.76 11.90 -2.15
CA ARG A 129 1.99 12.84 -1.05
C ARG A 129 0.83 12.89 -0.07
N GLY A 130 1.18 12.97 1.21
CA GLY A 130 0.23 13.15 2.30
C GLY A 130 0.15 11.94 3.21
N ILE A 131 -1.00 11.78 3.86
CA ILE A 131 -1.20 10.79 4.93
C ILE A 131 -1.72 9.48 4.35
N TRP A 132 -0.88 8.45 4.42
CA TRP A 132 -1.25 7.06 4.20
C TRP A 132 -1.80 6.44 5.49
N GLN A 133 -2.63 5.41 5.33
CA GLN A 133 -3.10 4.61 6.46
C GLN A 133 -2.81 3.13 6.23
N LEU A 134 -2.13 2.50 7.18
CA LEU A 134 -2.01 1.06 7.31
C LEU A 134 -3.09 0.54 8.25
N HIS A 135 -3.87 -0.42 7.79
CA HIS A 135 -4.92 -1.10 8.53
C HIS A 135 -4.50 -2.56 8.72
N VAL A 136 -4.38 -3.00 9.97
CA VAL A 136 -4.09 -4.39 10.34
C VAL A 136 -5.27 -4.91 11.15
N GLU A 137 -5.85 -6.01 10.69
CA GLU A 137 -7.02 -6.64 11.31
C GLU A 137 -6.72 -8.10 11.62
N ASP A 138 -7.08 -8.56 12.81
CA ASP A 138 -7.34 -9.98 13.05
C ASP A 138 -8.77 -10.32 12.61
N LYS A 139 -8.94 -11.43 11.89
CA LYS A 139 -10.22 -11.89 11.33
C LYS A 139 -10.68 -13.25 11.88
N VAL A 140 -10.09 -13.77 12.97
CA VAL A 140 -10.45 -15.07 13.58
C VAL A 140 -11.94 -15.29 13.76
N ASN A 141 -12.66 -14.26 14.23
CA ASN A 141 -14.04 -14.40 14.70
C ASN A 141 -15.11 -13.92 13.71
N ARG A 142 -14.80 -13.74 12.41
CA ARG A 142 -15.83 -13.32 11.44
C ARG A 142 -16.49 -14.55 10.80
N PRO A 143 -17.78 -14.84 11.07
CA PRO A 143 -18.41 -16.13 10.80
C PRO A 143 -18.63 -16.47 9.32
N ASN A 144 -18.14 -15.67 8.37
CA ASN A 144 -18.47 -15.78 6.95
C ASN A 144 -17.25 -15.76 6.01
N PHE A 145 -16.06 -16.18 6.47
CA PHE A 145 -14.88 -16.30 5.60
C PHE A 145 -14.17 -17.61 5.68
#